data_AF-A0A4Q6C5I5-F1
#
_entry.id   AF-A0A4Q6C5I5-F1
#
_cell.length_a   1.000
_cell.length_b   1.000
_cell.length_c   1.000
_cell.angle_alpha   90.00
_cell.angle_beta   90.00
_cell.angle_gamma   90.00
#
_symmetry.space_group_name_H-M   'P 1'
#
loop_
_entity.id
_entity.type
_entity.pdbx_description
1 polymer ?
#
loop_
_entity_poly.entity_id
_entity_poly.type
_entity_poly.pdbx_seq_one_letter_code
_entity_poly.pdbx_strand_id
1 'polypeptide(L)'
;EAVLLHEDRHFYLHPGVNPWSLAKAGAATYLGGGRRLGGSTITMQLARMTSTRGSKTLVGKAYQIGKALYLEALYSKNEILEAYLNFLPYGSNIEGIGSASQIYFRKKAKAMTLPEILTLAVIPQNPNVRRAGSDSFLSESRSRLAKAWLTRHPEDKTALTSLDVPLNVRSLKELPFKAPHFVERVLSLSQGPEYTRVSRLETSLDLAIQSLVEAKVEAYVKARSSIGIQNATALVVDTRTMEVVAHVGSANYFDSSIAGQVNGALAQRSPGSTLKPFVYGLAIDQGLIHPLTLLKDTPMSFGGFDPENFDKRFSGPQNATEALISSRNVPAVFLTSQLEKPTLYQFLKASGATLLHEPKYYGLALSLGGAELSMEEIIRLYAMLANRGELRQLKWTHGISVADKKARSKRLLSPEASFLVLDMLRQNPREDQRFVDGLLRDARPVAWKTGTSHGFRDAWTFGLVGPYAIGVWLGNFNGDENPALIGREIAAPLFFNLVDGLKARATTETAWISTRDLNVKKVRVCAVSGFFPNAHCKHGAETWFIPGKSPIATCNVHREIRVAQGSGLRLCEESTAS
;
A
#
# COMPACT_ATOMS: atom_id res chain seq x y z
N GLU A 1 39.50 -12.59 -15.12
CA GLU A 1 40.60 -12.65 -16.12
C GLU A 1 40.54 -11.54 -17.16
N ALA A 2 39.44 -11.34 -17.90
CA ALA A 2 39.35 -10.28 -18.92
C ALA A 2 39.73 -8.88 -18.39
N VAL A 3 39.24 -8.52 -17.18
CA VAL A 3 39.60 -7.28 -16.49
C VAL A 3 41.09 -7.23 -16.15
N LEU A 4 41.70 -8.32 -15.69
CA LEU A 4 43.14 -8.38 -15.41
C LEU A 4 43.96 -8.19 -16.70
N LEU A 5 43.55 -8.83 -17.79
CA LEU A 5 44.24 -8.73 -19.07
C LEU A 5 44.23 -7.30 -19.64
N HIS A 6 43.14 -6.58 -19.38
CA HIS A 6 42.91 -5.21 -19.84
C HIS A 6 43.54 -4.14 -18.94
N GLU A 7 43.34 -4.24 -17.63
CA GLU A 7 43.71 -3.21 -16.64
C GLU A 7 45.06 -3.49 -15.95
N ASP A 8 45.35 -4.74 -15.56
CA ASP A 8 46.52 -5.06 -14.74
C ASP A 8 46.99 -6.52 -14.88
N ARG A 9 47.82 -6.77 -15.91
CA ARG A 9 48.26 -8.13 -16.30
C ARG A 9 49.11 -8.84 -15.24
N HIS A 10 49.76 -8.08 -14.36
CA HIS A 10 50.67 -8.61 -13.34
C HIS A 10 50.10 -8.44 -11.94
N PHE A 11 48.77 -8.28 -11.81
CA PHE A 11 48.07 -8.01 -10.56
C PHE A 11 48.50 -8.90 -9.38
N TYR A 12 48.67 -10.20 -9.62
CA TYR A 12 49.07 -11.17 -8.60
C TYR A 12 50.57 -11.14 -8.24
N LEU A 13 51.41 -10.45 -9.01
CA LEU A 13 52.87 -10.46 -8.88
C LEU A 13 53.42 -9.23 -8.14
N HIS A 14 52.62 -8.18 -7.94
CA HIS A 14 53.06 -6.96 -7.27
C HIS A 14 52.25 -6.68 -6.00
N PRO A 15 52.82 -6.01 -4.97
CA PRO A 15 52.10 -5.62 -3.76
C PRO A 15 51.31 -4.34 -4.00
N GLY A 16 50.29 -4.40 -4.87
CA GLY A 16 49.38 -3.28 -5.17
C GLY A 16 49.95 -2.12 -5.97
N VAL A 17 51.27 -1.99 -6.08
CA VAL A 17 51.93 -0.97 -6.91
C VAL A 17 52.94 -1.67 -7.81
N ASN A 18 52.93 -1.34 -9.09
CA ASN A 18 53.87 -1.90 -10.08
C ASN A 18 54.96 -0.86 -10.41
N PRO A 19 56.18 -1.00 -9.89
CA PRO A 19 57.27 -0.03 -10.09
C PRO A 19 57.62 0.15 -11.57
N TRP A 20 57.58 -0.93 -12.35
CA TRP A 20 57.85 -0.90 -13.78
C TRP A 20 56.79 -0.11 -14.55
N SER A 21 55.50 -0.33 -14.25
CA SER A 21 54.40 0.42 -14.86
C SER A 21 54.42 1.90 -14.46
N LEU A 22 54.79 2.23 -13.23
CA LEU A 22 54.96 3.61 -12.77
C LEU A 22 56.14 4.32 -13.44
N ALA A 23 57.30 3.66 -13.51
CA ALA A 23 58.49 4.20 -14.16
C ALA A 23 58.26 4.41 -15.67
N LYS A 24 57.66 3.44 -16.36
CA LYS A 24 57.29 3.53 -17.77
C LYS A 24 56.29 4.65 -18.04
N ALA A 25 55.26 4.80 -17.19
CA ALA A 25 54.29 5.88 -17.31
C ALA A 25 54.90 7.26 -17.02
N GLY A 26 55.83 7.35 -16.05
CA GLY A 26 56.58 8.55 -15.73
C GLY A 26 57.49 8.98 -16.89
N ALA A 27 58.29 8.05 -17.42
CA ALA A 27 59.17 8.27 -18.56
C ALA A 27 58.38 8.71 -19.81
N ALA A 28 57.27 8.04 -20.13
CA ALA A 28 56.42 8.41 -21.27
C ALA A 28 55.76 9.79 -21.13
N THR A 29 55.45 10.23 -19.90
CA THR A 29 54.86 11.55 -19.65
C THR A 29 55.88 12.68 -19.71
N TYR A 30 57.15 12.40 -19.38
CA TYR A 30 58.22 13.40 -19.33
C TYR A 30 59.01 13.48 -20.66
N LEU A 31 59.13 12.36 -21.39
CA LEU A 31 59.94 12.26 -22.62
C LEU A 31 59.12 12.29 -23.92
N GLY A 32 57.80 12.17 -23.86
CA GLY A 32 56.94 12.16 -25.06
C GLY A 32 55.69 13.02 -24.89
N GLY A 33 55.45 13.95 -25.81
CA GLY A 33 54.20 14.72 -25.91
C GLY A 33 52.97 13.88 -26.33
N GLY A 34 53.00 12.56 -26.13
CA GLY A 34 51.99 11.61 -26.57
C GLY A 34 50.98 11.22 -25.49
N ARG A 35 49.99 10.43 -25.90
CA ARG A 35 48.85 9.94 -25.10
C ARG A 35 49.30 9.36 -23.75
N ARG A 36 48.83 9.93 -22.63
CA ARG A 36 49.13 9.49 -21.25
C ARG A 36 48.90 7.97 -21.09
N LEU A 37 49.97 7.23 -20.82
CA LEU A 37 49.90 5.80 -20.47
C LEU A 37 49.49 5.65 -19.00
N GLY A 38 48.45 4.85 -18.75
CA GLY A 38 47.95 4.58 -17.40
C GLY A 38 48.91 3.66 -16.62
N GLY A 39 49.56 4.19 -15.59
CA GLY A 39 50.44 3.41 -14.69
C GLY A 39 49.77 2.95 -13.40
N SER A 40 48.44 3.09 -13.27
CA SER A 40 47.69 2.72 -12.05
C SER A 40 47.23 1.26 -12.10
N THR A 41 47.65 0.49 -11.11
CA THR A 41 47.22 -0.90 -10.87
C THR A 41 45.77 -0.99 -10.40
N ILE A 42 45.19 -2.19 -10.41
CA ILE A 42 43.83 -2.43 -9.88
C ILE A 42 43.69 -1.94 -8.43
N THR A 43 44.66 -2.24 -7.57
CA THR A 43 44.63 -1.84 -6.15
C THR A 43 44.71 -0.32 -5.99
N MET A 44 45.52 0.37 -6.80
CA MET A 44 45.55 1.84 -6.81
C MET A 44 44.23 2.45 -7.32
N GLN A 45 43.60 1.82 -8.30
CA GLN A 45 42.29 2.25 -8.79
C GLN A 45 41.19 2.03 -7.73
N LEU A 46 41.20 0.90 -7.01
CA LEU A 46 40.30 0.65 -5.87
C LEU A 46 40.52 1.68 -4.74
N ALA A 47 41.78 1.95 -4.40
CA ALA A 47 42.14 2.98 -3.42
C ALA A 47 41.60 4.36 -3.84
N ARG A 48 41.65 4.68 -5.14
CA ARG A 48 41.09 5.93 -5.69
C ARG A 48 39.57 5.97 -5.58
N MET A 49 38.85 4.90 -5.93
CA MET A 49 37.38 4.86 -5.92
C MET A 49 36.80 4.94 -4.51
N THR A 50 37.50 4.41 -3.52
CA THR A 50 37.09 4.40 -2.11
C THR A 50 37.54 5.64 -1.33
N SER A 51 38.00 6.69 -1.99
CA SER A 51 38.59 7.88 -1.35
C SER A 51 37.96 9.17 -1.85
N THR A 52 37.73 10.11 -0.94
CA THR A 52 37.15 11.44 -1.25
C THR A 52 38.19 12.48 -1.70
N ARG A 53 39.49 12.16 -1.66
CA ARG A 53 40.58 13.09 -2.01
C ARG A 53 40.82 13.17 -3.53
N GLY A 54 40.97 14.39 -4.04
CA GLY A 54 41.17 14.68 -5.47
C GLY A 54 42.37 13.94 -6.08
N SER A 55 42.13 13.27 -7.21
CA SER A 55 43.06 12.34 -7.86
C SER A 55 44.06 12.97 -8.84
N LYS A 56 43.99 14.29 -9.04
CA LYS A 56 44.77 15.01 -10.07
C LYS A 56 46.08 15.62 -9.56
N THR A 57 46.38 15.54 -8.27
CA THR A 57 47.62 16.09 -7.68
C THR A 57 48.64 14.98 -7.42
N LEU A 58 49.93 15.32 -7.39
CA LEU A 58 50.99 14.39 -6.99
C LEU A 58 50.75 13.83 -5.59
N VAL A 59 50.25 14.67 -4.68
CA VAL A 59 49.84 14.29 -3.32
C VAL A 59 48.71 13.26 -3.35
N GLY A 60 47.70 13.44 -4.21
CA GLY A 60 46.62 12.47 -4.40
C GLY A 60 47.10 11.12 -4.93
N LYS A 61 48.14 11.12 -5.78
CA LYS A 61 48.75 9.89 -6.29
C LYS A 61 49.61 9.17 -5.25
N ALA A 62 50.37 9.91 -4.44
CA ALA A 62 51.11 9.35 -3.30
C ALA A 62 50.16 8.72 -2.27
N TYR A 63 49.02 9.36 -2.01
CA TYR A 63 47.98 8.80 -1.16
C TYR A 63 47.38 7.50 -1.73
N GLN A 64 47.12 7.43 -3.03
CA GLN A 64 46.66 6.19 -3.68
C GLN A 64 47.67 5.04 -3.55
N ILE A 65 48.97 5.34 -3.68
CA ILE A 65 50.05 4.36 -3.48
C ILE A 65 50.05 3.86 -2.03
N GLY A 66 50.06 4.77 -1.05
CA GLY A 66 50.04 4.41 0.37
C GLY A 66 48.80 3.60 0.75
N LYS A 67 47.61 4.01 0.28
CA LYS A 67 46.36 3.29 0.52
C LYS A 67 46.33 1.94 -0.21
N ALA A 68 46.89 1.83 -1.40
CA ALA A 68 47.01 0.54 -2.11
C ALA A 68 47.87 -0.45 -1.32
N LEU A 69 49.04 -0.03 -0.82
CA LEU A 69 49.89 -0.86 0.05
C LEU A 69 49.17 -1.25 1.34
N TYR A 70 48.42 -0.32 1.94
CA TYR A 70 47.61 -0.60 3.12
C TYR A 70 46.51 -1.64 2.85
N LEU A 71 45.80 -1.55 1.72
CA LEU A 71 44.78 -2.54 1.34
C LEU A 71 45.40 -3.93 1.10
N GLU A 72 46.55 -4.00 0.44
CA GLU A 72 47.27 -5.27 0.19
C GLU A 72 47.82 -5.91 1.46
N ALA A 73 48.08 -5.12 2.51
CA ALA A 73 48.52 -5.65 3.80
C ALA A 73 47.36 -6.27 4.60
N LEU A 74 46.11 -5.86 4.34
CA LEU A 74 44.93 -6.29 5.10
C LEU A 74 44.04 -7.30 4.37
N TYR A 75 44.00 -7.24 3.04
CA TYR A 75 43.10 -8.04 2.21
C TYR A 75 43.88 -8.88 1.21
N SER A 76 43.37 -10.08 0.94
CA SER A 76 43.91 -10.95 -0.09
C SER A 76 43.66 -10.37 -1.49
N LYS A 77 44.46 -10.81 -2.47
CA LYS A 77 44.27 -10.44 -3.88
C LYS A 77 42.87 -10.71 -4.41
N ASN A 78 42.24 -11.78 -3.95
CA ASN A 78 40.89 -12.13 -4.38
C ASN A 78 39.84 -11.18 -3.78
N GLU A 79 39.96 -10.81 -2.50
CA GLU A 79 39.08 -9.82 -1.88
C GLU A 79 39.25 -8.44 -2.51
N ILE A 80 40.48 -8.04 -2.82
CA ILE A 80 40.77 -6.78 -3.53
C ILE A 80 40.14 -6.79 -4.92
N LEU A 81 40.28 -7.89 -5.67
CA LEU A 81 39.68 -8.02 -6.99
C LEU A 81 38.15 -8.03 -6.92
N GLU A 82 37.57 -8.73 -5.96
CA GLU A 82 36.12 -8.74 -5.72
C GLU A 82 35.59 -7.34 -5.40
N ALA A 83 36.23 -6.65 -4.46
CA ALA A 83 35.88 -5.27 -4.12
C ALA A 83 36.02 -4.37 -5.35
N TYR A 84 37.11 -4.47 -6.10
CA TYR A 84 37.32 -3.71 -7.32
C TYR A 84 36.18 -3.94 -8.32
N LEU A 85 35.83 -5.19 -8.62
CA LEU A 85 34.75 -5.53 -9.54
C LEU A 85 33.37 -4.99 -9.09
N ASN A 86 33.14 -4.83 -7.78
CA ASN A 86 31.92 -4.26 -7.22
C ASN A 86 31.91 -2.72 -7.21
N PHE A 87 33.06 -2.06 -7.19
CA PHE A 87 33.17 -0.59 -7.24
C PHE A 87 33.43 -0.01 -8.64
N LEU A 88 33.71 -0.87 -9.64
CA LEU A 88 33.97 -0.42 -11.01
C LEU A 88 32.78 0.38 -11.57
N PRO A 89 33.00 1.61 -12.09
CA PRO A 89 31.95 2.38 -12.73
C PRO A 89 31.71 1.87 -14.15
N TYR A 90 30.45 1.60 -14.49
CA TYR A 90 30.05 1.14 -15.83
C TYR A 90 29.31 2.21 -16.64
N GLY A 91 29.29 3.46 -16.16
CA GLY A 91 28.62 4.60 -16.81
C GLY A 91 27.27 4.94 -16.17
N SER A 92 26.89 6.21 -16.20
CA SER A 92 25.76 6.72 -15.42
C SER A 92 25.90 6.36 -13.92
N ASN A 93 24.81 6.08 -13.23
CA ASN A 93 24.81 5.65 -11.82
C ASN A 93 24.91 4.11 -11.69
N ILE A 94 25.77 3.48 -12.50
CA ILE A 94 25.96 2.02 -12.49
C ILE A 94 27.34 1.70 -11.92
N GLU A 95 27.34 1.06 -10.75
CA GLU A 95 28.54 0.57 -10.08
C GLU A 95 28.46 -0.94 -9.90
N GLY A 96 29.57 -1.61 -10.21
CA GLY A 96 29.74 -3.03 -10.02
C GLY A 96 29.34 -3.88 -11.23
N ILE A 97 30.12 -4.93 -11.47
CA ILE A 97 29.92 -5.88 -12.57
C ILE A 97 28.57 -6.60 -12.46
N GLY A 98 28.11 -6.88 -11.24
CA GLY A 98 26.80 -7.48 -10.97
C GLY A 98 25.67 -6.61 -11.49
N SER A 99 25.64 -5.35 -11.09
CA SER A 99 24.66 -4.35 -11.54
C SER A 99 24.73 -4.17 -13.06
N ALA A 100 25.93 -3.98 -13.61
CA ALA A 100 26.13 -3.79 -15.04
C ALA A 100 25.64 -4.98 -15.86
N SER A 101 25.92 -6.22 -15.43
CA SER A 101 25.44 -7.44 -16.11
C SER A 101 23.91 -7.53 -16.17
N GLN A 102 23.24 -7.14 -15.09
CA GLN A 102 21.78 -7.13 -15.01
C GLN A 102 21.17 -6.02 -15.85
N ILE A 103 21.75 -4.81 -15.81
CA ILE A 103 21.20 -3.65 -16.53
C ILE A 103 21.43 -3.81 -18.03
N TYR A 104 22.66 -4.09 -18.43
CA TYR A 104 23.05 -4.12 -19.84
C TYR A 104 22.57 -5.37 -20.56
N PHE A 105 22.58 -6.53 -19.89
CA PHE A 105 22.27 -7.81 -20.55
C PHE A 105 21.07 -8.56 -19.95
N ARG A 106 20.51 -8.13 -18.82
CA ARG A 106 19.49 -8.87 -18.04
C ARG A 106 19.94 -10.28 -17.67
N LYS A 107 21.22 -10.41 -17.33
CA LYS A 107 21.86 -11.68 -16.95
C LYS A 107 22.55 -11.53 -15.61
N LYS A 108 22.62 -12.62 -14.83
CA LYS A 108 23.56 -12.71 -13.71
C LYS A 108 24.98 -12.75 -14.27
N ALA A 109 25.96 -12.19 -13.54
CA ALA A 109 27.36 -12.16 -13.99
C ALA A 109 27.91 -13.54 -14.40
N LYS A 110 27.50 -14.62 -13.71
CA LYS A 110 27.88 -16.01 -14.04
C LYS A 110 27.33 -16.52 -15.38
N ALA A 111 26.23 -15.94 -15.87
CA ALA A 111 25.55 -16.36 -17.10
C ALA A 111 25.96 -15.53 -18.33
N MET A 112 26.95 -14.66 -18.20
CA MET A 112 27.42 -13.83 -19.31
C MET A 112 28.25 -14.64 -20.29
N THR A 113 28.07 -14.35 -21.57
CA THR A 113 28.89 -14.88 -22.66
C THR A 113 30.24 -14.17 -22.71
N LEU A 114 31.24 -14.79 -23.31
CA LEU A 114 32.57 -14.19 -23.44
C LEU A 114 32.55 -12.82 -24.16
N PRO A 115 31.83 -12.62 -25.28
CA PRO A 115 31.68 -11.29 -25.88
C PRO A 115 31.10 -10.22 -24.93
N GLU A 116 30.13 -10.59 -24.08
CA GLU A 116 29.54 -9.70 -23.07
C GLU A 116 30.57 -9.37 -21.96
N ILE A 117 31.32 -10.38 -21.49
CA ILE A 117 32.39 -10.21 -20.49
C ILE A 117 33.47 -9.24 -21.00
N LEU A 118 33.94 -9.44 -22.23
CA LEU A 118 34.96 -8.56 -22.84
C LEU A 118 34.44 -7.14 -23.02
N THR A 119 33.15 -6.98 -23.31
CA THR A 119 32.50 -5.67 -23.42
C THR A 119 32.48 -4.96 -22.06
N LEU A 120 32.07 -5.64 -21.00
CA LEU A 120 32.08 -5.04 -19.66
C LEU A 120 33.49 -4.72 -19.18
N ALA A 121 34.49 -5.56 -19.50
CA ALA A 121 35.86 -5.33 -19.08
C ALA A 121 36.49 -4.03 -19.62
N VAL A 122 36.01 -3.51 -20.76
CA VAL A 122 36.57 -2.28 -21.38
C VAL A 122 35.82 -1.00 -21.03
N ILE A 123 34.59 -1.07 -20.51
CA ILE A 123 33.77 0.13 -20.20
C ILE A 123 34.41 1.01 -19.10
N PRO A 124 34.90 0.47 -17.95
CA PRO A 124 35.26 1.29 -16.80
C PRO A 124 36.44 2.25 -17.00
N GLN A 125 37.29 2.02 -17.99
CA GLN A 125 38.41 2.92 -18.29
C GLN A 125 37.94 4.29 -18.80
N ASN A 126 36.78 4.34 -19.47
CA ASN A 126 36.17 5.59 -19.90
C ASN A 126 34.65 5.45 -19.99
N PRO A 127 33.95 5.37 -18.85
CA PRO A 127 32.54 4.97 -18.78
C PRO A 127 31.59 6.00 -19.40
N ASN A 128 32.03 7.26 -19.52
CA ASN A 128 31.25 8.34 -20.12
C ASN A 128 31.29 8.33 -21.65
N VAL A 129 32.41 7.90 -22.24
CA VAL A 129 32.61 7.79 -23.70
C VAL A 129 32.20 6.41 -24.17
N ARG A 130 32.70 5.35 -23.53
CA ARG A 130 32.40 3.95 -23.85
C ARG A 130 31.02 3.53 -23.32
N ARG A 131 29.99 4.29 -23.69
CA ARG A 131 28.61 3.95 -23.36
C ARG A 131 28.21 2.72 -24.14
N ALA A 132 27.45 1.88 -23.47
CA ALA A 132 27.00 0.65 -24.05
C ALA A 132 25.82 0.96 -25.00
N GLY A 133 26.12 0.99 -26.30
CA GLY A 133 25.22 1.49 -27.36
C GLY A 133 26.02 2.09 -28.52
N SER A 134 26.39 1.23 -29.47
CA SER A 134 26.97 1.54 -30.80
C SER A 134 28.05 2.64 -30.90
N ASP A 135 28.93 2.77 -29.92
CA ASP A 135 30.11 3.64 -30.04
C ASP A 135 31.29 2.88 -30.70
N SER A 136 31.90 3.49 -31.72
CA SER A 136 33.08 2.94 -32.40
C SER A 136 34.25 2.71 -31.44
N PHE A 137 34.39 3.57 -30.42
CA PHE A 137 35.44 3.45 -29.39
C PHE A 137 35.27 2.22 -28.49
N LEU A 138 34.02 1.82 -28.20
CA LEU A 138 33.73 0.61 -27.43
C LEU A 138 34.08 -0.63 -28.26
N SER A 139 33.66 -0.66 -29.53
CA SER A 139 33.93 -1.78 -30.43
C SER A 139 35.43 -1.97 -30.67
N GLU A 140 36.18 -0.89 -30.88
CA GLU A 140 37.63 -0.96 -31.08
C GLU A 140 38.36 -1.48 -29.83
N SER A 141 37.98 -0.97 -28.65
CA SER A 141 38.59 -1.38 -27.38
C SER A 141 38.28 -2.85 -27.07
N ARG A 142 37.04 -3.28 -27.30
CA ARG A 142 36.60 -4.67 -27.18
C ARG A 142 37.36 -5.59 -28.13
N SER A 143 37.51 -5.20 -29.39
CA SER A 143 38.25 -5.97 -30.41
C SER A 143 39.73 -6.13 -30.04
N ARG A 144 40.35 -5.08 -29.50
CA ARG A 144 41.74 -5.13 -29.01
C ARG A 144 41.87 -6.11 -27.85
N LEU A 145 40.94 -6.10 -26.91
CA LEU A 145 40.94 -7.02 -25.78
C LEU A 145 40.68 -8.47 -26.24
N ALA A 146 39.78 -8.70 -27.19
CA ALA A 146 39.51 -10.02 -27.76
C ALA A 146 40.74 -10.62 -28.45
N LYS A 147 41.50 -9.81 -29.20
CA LYS A 147 42.79 -10.26 -29.77
C LYS A 147 43.78 -10.68 -28.69
N ALA A 148 43.93 -9.87 -27.65
CA ALA A 148 44.80 -10.21 -26.52
C ALA A 148 44.31 -11.46 -25.77
N TRP A 149 43.00 -11.65 -25.65
CA TRP A 149 42.38 -12.82 -25.04
C TRP A 149 42.76 -14.09 -25.80
N LEU A 150 42.56 -14.10 -27.13
CA LEU A 150 42.89 -15.25 -27.99
C LEU A 150 44.38 -15.60 -28.03
N THR A 151 45.28 -14.63 -27.80
CA THR A 151 46.71 -14.93 -27.64
C THR A 151 46.98 -15.79 -26.40
N ARG A 152 46.18 -15.62 -25.34
CA ARG A 152 46.32 -16.36 -24.07
C ARG A 152 45.43 -17.60 -24.01
N HIS A 153 44.28 -17.57 -24.68
CA HIS A 153 43.23 -18.59 -24.70
C HIS A 153 42.83 -18.92 -26.16
N PRO A 154 43.69 -19.61 -26.94
CA PRO A 154 43.38 -19.96 -28.33
C PRO A 154 42.11 -20.82 -28.49
N GLU A 155 41.76 -21.60 -27.47
CA GLU A 155 40.59 -22.48 -27.40
C GLU A 155 39.25 -21.74 -27.52
N ASP A 156 39.19 -20.46 -27.12
CA ASP A 156 37.96 -19.66 -27.10
C ASP A 156 37.60 -19.01 -28.44
N LYS A 157 38.32 -19.37 -29.52
CA LYS A 157 38.11 -18.81 -30.87
C LYS A 157 36.66 -18.96 -31.35
N THR A 158 36.01 -20.08 -31.06
CA THR A 158 34.61 -20.34 -31.41
C THR A 158 33.66 -19.42 -30.64
N ALA A 159 33.90 -19.19 -29.35
CA ALA A 159 33.10 -18.31 -28.50
C ALA A 159 33.17 -16.82 -28.90
N LEU A 160 34.23 -16.42 -29.63
CA LEU A 160 34.44 -15.06 -30.13
C LEU A 160 34.10 -14.89 -31.61
N THR A 161 33.58 -15.92 -32.29
CA THR A 161 33.18 -15.83 -33.71
C THR A 161 32.04 -14.82 -33.91
N SER A 162 31.21 -14.59 -32.89
CA SER A 162 30.12 -13.61 -32.91
C SER A 162 30.50 -12.24 -32.33
N LEU A 163 31.80 -11.90 -32.22
CA LEU A 163 32.22 -10.63 -31.63
C LEU A 163 31.70 -9.42 -32.42
N ASP A 164 31.65 -9.54 -33.74
CA ASP A 164 31.20 -8.47 -34.65
C ASP A 164 29.67 -8.28 -34.66
N VAL A 165 28.93 -9.21 -34.06
CA VAL A 165 27.48 -9.06 -33.88
C VAL A 165 27.24 -7.91 -32.88
N PRO A 166 26.42 -6.89 -33.23
CA PRO A 166 26.06 -5.83 -32.31
C PRO A 166 25.43 -6.43 -31.05
N LEU A 167 26.01 -6.14 -29.90
CA LEU A 167 25.41 -6.53 -28.63
C LEU A 167 24.19 -5.65 -28.38
N ASN A 168 23.06 -6.27 -28.07
CA ASN A 168 21.89 -5.55 -27.59
C ASN A 168 22.14 -5.11 -26.15
N VAL A 169 22.79 -3.95 -26.00
CA VAL A 169 23.00 -3.36 -24.69
C VAL A 169 21.85 -2.45 -24.33
N ARG A 170 21.23 -2.76 -23.20
CA ARG A 170 20.12 -1.99 -22.63
C ARG A 170 20.63 -0.88 -21.71
N SER A 171 19.75 0.04 -21.37
CA SER A 171 19.99 1.16 -20.47
C SER A 171 19.20 1.02 -19.17
N LEU A 172 19.55 1.83 -18.16
CA LEU A 172 18.80 1.93 -16.90
C LEU A 172 17.31 2.21 -17.12
N LYS A 173 16.96 2.97 -18.16
CA LYS A 173 15.58 3.35 -18.48
C LYS A 173 14.73 2.17 -18.95
N GLU A 174 15.36 1.08 -19.38
CA GLU A 174 14.70 -0.13 -19.86
C GLU A 174 14.54 -1.19 -18.78
N LEU A 175 14.93 -0.90 -17.53
CA LEU A 175 14.60 -1.75 -16.40
C LEU A 175 13.08 -1.74 -16.18
N PRO A 176 12.49 -2.89 -15.76
CA PRO A 176 11.09 -2.92 -15.37
C PRO A 176 10.81 -1.90 -14.26
N PHE A 177 9.90 -0.98 -14.53
CA PHE A 177 9.40 0.00 -13.55
C PHE A 177 7.91 -0.25 -13.34
N LYS A 178 7.59 -1.08 -12.34
CA LYS A 178 6.23 -1.54 -12.04
C LYS A 178 5.88 -1.21 -10.60
N ALA A 179 4.61 -0.94 -10.35
CA ALA A 179 4.09 -0.64 -9.01
C ALA A 179 4.86 0.48 -8.27
N PRO A 180 5.13 1.64 -8.89
CA PRO A 180 6.06 2.62 -8.34
C PRO A 180 5.66 3.12 -6.95
N HIS A 181 4.38 3.41 -6.72
CA HIS A 181 3.86 3.79 -5.41
C HIS A 181 4.09 2.73 -4.33
N PHE A 182 3.92 1.44 -4.68
CA PHE A 182 4.21 0.33 -3.77
C PHE A 182 5.71 0.28 -3.46
N VAL A 183 6.56 0.32 -4.49
CA VAL A 183 8.03 0.23 -4.34
C VAL A 183 8.56 1.37 -3.49
N GLU A 184 8.14 2.61 -3.76
CA GLU A 184 8.49 3.78 -2.95
C GLU A 184 8.05 3.62 -1.50
N ARG A 185 6.84 3.08 -1.28
CA ARG A 185 6.35 2.82 0.07
C ARG A 185 7.21 1.79 0.80
N VAL A 186 7.55 0.67 0.17
CA VAL A 186 8.46 -0.34 0.74
C VAL A 186 9.82 0.26 1.05
N LEU A 187 10.40 1.04 0.13
CA LEU A 187 11.68 1.69 0.34
C LEU A 187 11.62 2.69 1.49
N SER A 188 10.54 3.46 1.64
CA SER A 188 10.36 4.39 2.76
C SER A 188 10.31 3.69 4.12
N LEU A 189 9.75 2.47 4.17
CA LEU A 189 9.62 1.66 5.37
C LEU A 189 10.87 0.80 5.65
N SER A 190 11.66 0.54 4.62
CA SER A 190 12.87 -0.29 4.66
C SER A 190 14.14 0.55 4.87
N GLN A 191 14.05 1.54 5.75
CA GLN A 191 15.17 2.40 6.12
C GLN A 191 15.74 1.98 7.49
N GLY A 192 17.06 2.07 7.65
CA GLY A 192 17.75 1.77 8.91
C GLY A 192 18.72 0.57 8.86
N PRO A 193 19.50 0.33 9.94
CA PRO A 193 20.64 -0.60 9.95
C PRO A 193 20.29 -2.04 9.56
N GLU A 194 19.07 -2.46 9.85
CA GLU A 194 18.56 -3.81 9.54
C GLU A 194 18.34 -4.02 8.04
N TYR A 195 18.03 -2.96 7.30
CA TYR A 195 17.86 -2.99 5.85
C TYR A 195 19.15 -2.65 5.09
N THR A 196 20.12 -2.00 5.75
CA THR A 196 21.41 -1.61 5.16
C THR A 196 22.25 -2.81 4.67
N ARG A 197 21.93 -4.03 5.11
CA ARG A 197 22.63 -5.27 4.71
C ARG A 197 21.78 -6.22 3.85
N VAL A 198 20.58 -5.83 3.47
CA VAL A 198 19.66 -6.68 2.70
C VAL A 198 19.97 -6.52 1.21
N SER A 199 20.48 -7.57 0.57
CA SER A 199 20.77 -7.59 -0.87
C SER A 199 19.55 -7.87 -1.75
N ARG A 200 18.47 -8.39 -1.16
CA ARG A 200 17.21 -8.71 -1.83
C ARG A 200 16.04 -8.55 -0.86
N LEU A 201 15.07 -7.72 -1.24
CA LEU A 201 13.78 -7.58 -0.56
C LEU A 201 12.72 -8.40 -1.30
N GLU A 202 12.11 -9.35 -0.61
CA GLU A 202 10.92 -10.05 -1.10
C GLU A 202 9.69 -9.33 -0.55
N THR A 203 8.84 -8.84 -1.46
CA THR A 203 7.67 -8.01 -1.11
C THR A 203 6.37 -8.80 -1.20
N SER A 204 5.33 -8.31 -0.55
CA SER A 204 3.98 -8.89 -0.60
C SER A 204 3.19 -8.55 -1.88
N LEU A 205 3.80 -7.83 -2.82
CA LEU A 205 3.14 -7.35 -4.03
C LEU A 205 2.73 -8.53 -4.92
N ASP A 206 1.43 -8.67 -5.17
CA ASP A 206 0.95 -9.50 -6.27
C ASP A 206 0.90 -8.64 -7.53
N LEU A 207 1.88 -8.83 -8.42
CA LEU A 207 2.01 -8.02 -9.63
C LEU A 207 0.78 -8.15 -10.54
N ALA A 208 0.11 -9.30 -10.55
CA ALA A 208 -1.06 -9.52 -11.38
C ALA A 208 -2.30 -8.80 -10.81
N ILE A 209 -2.44 -8.73 -9.49
CA ILE A 209 -3.47 -7.91 -8.83
C ILE A 209 -3.14 -6.43 -9.01
N GLN A 210 -1.90 -6.02 -8.80
CA GLN A 210 -1.45 -4.64 -8.99
C GLN A 210 -1.79 -4.13 -10.40
N SER A 211 -1.40 -4.85 -11.45
CA SER A 211 -1.68 -4.44 -12.82
C SER A 211 -3.18 -4.39 -13.14
N LEU A 212 -3.99 -5.26 -12.51
CA LEU A 212 -5.44 -5.19 -12.63
C LEU A 212 -6.00 -3.92 -11.99
N VAL A 213 -5.54 -3.59 -10.77
CA VAL A 213 -6.00 -2.39 -10.05
C VAL A 213 -5.58 -1.13 -10.78
N GLU A 214 -4.32 -1.02 -11.22
CA GLU A 214 -3.82 0.09 -12.03
C GLU A 214 -4.68 0.31 -13.28
N ALA A 215 -4.89 -0.74 -14.08
CA ALA A 215 -5.68 -0.64 -15.31
C ALA A 215 -7.14 -0.23 -15.06
N LYS A 216 -7.76 -0.75 -13.99
CA LYS A 216 -9.15 -0.40 -13.64
C LYS A 216 -9.27 1.03 -13.14
N VAL A 217 -8.33 1.49 -12.32
CA VAL A 217 -8.29 2.88 -11.81
C VAL A 217 -8.09 3.86 -12.97
N GLU A 218 -7.08 3.62 -13.82
CA GLU A 218 -6.76 4.48 -14.96
C GLU A 218 -7.96 4.58 -15.93
N ALA A 219 -8.53 3.45 -16.32
CA ALA A 219 -9.68 3.42 -17.22
C ALA A 219 -10.92 4.12 -16.62
N TYR A 220 -11.15 3.94 -15.32
CA TYR A 220 -12.30 4.54 -14.63
C TYR A 220 -12.21 6.07 -14.58
N VAL A 221 -11.04 6.59 -14.19
CA VAL A 221 -10.76 8.04 -14.13
C VAL A 221 -10.83 8.63 -15.54
N LYS A 222 -10.20 8.00 -16.52
CA LYS A 222 -10.25 8.46 -17.92
C LYS A 222 -11.68 8.57 -18.45
N ALA A 223 -12.56 7.62 -18.10
CA ALA A 223 -13.95 7.64 -18.53
C ALA A 223 -14.81 8.73 -17.84
N ARG A 224 -14.31 9.35 -16.76
CA ARG A 224 -15.03 10.34 -15.93
C ARG A 224 -14.31 11.68 -15.84
N SER A 225 -13.28 11.89 -16.64
CA SER A 225 -12.55 13.15 -16.71
C SER A 225 -13.45 14.32 -17.12
N SER A 226 -14.47 14.07 -17.95
CA SER A 226 -15.44 15.09 -18.40
C SER A 226 -16.29 15.69 -17.28
N ILE A 227 -16.44 14.99 -16.16
CA ILE A 227 -17.13 15.47 -14.96
C ILE A 227 -16.15 15.90 -13.86
N GLY A 228 -14.89 16.17 -14.22
CA GLY A 228 -13.87 16.70 -13.31
C GLY A 228 -13.24 15.68 -12.36
N ILE A 229 -13.39 14.38 -12.62
CA ILE A 229 -12.70 13.33 -11.85
C ILE A 229 -11.33 13.09 -12.48
N GLN A 230 -10.28 13.54 -11.83
CA GLN A 230 -8.92 13.53 -12.39
C GLN A 230 -7.99 12.53 -11.69
N ASN A 231 -8.30 12.11 -10.46
CA ASN A 231 -7.42 11.23 -9.71
C ASN A 231 -8.20 10.22 -8.86
N ALA A 232 -7.53 9.13 -8.53
CA ALA A 232 -8.05 8.06 -7.70
C ALA A 232 -6.90 7.26 -7.07
N THR A 233 -7.18 6.70 -5.90
CA THR A 233 -6.26 5.87 -5.12
C THR A 233 -6.97 4.55 -4.81
N ALA A 234 -6.23 3.44 -4.83
CA ALA A 234 -6.75 2.15 -4.43
C ALA A 234 -5.71 1.34 -3.62
N LEU A 235 -6.18 0.64 -2.59
CA LEU A 235 -5.36 -0.20 -1.73
C LEU A 235 -6.07 -1.54 -1.51
N VAL A 236 -5.33 -2.64 -1.66
CA VAL A 236 -5.85 -4.01 -1.48
C VAL A 236 -4.99 -4.75 -0.47
N VAL A 237 -5.61 -5.28 0.57
CA VAL A 237 -4.96 -5.98 1.68
C VAL A 237 -5.56 -7.38 1.82
N ASP A 238 -4.72 -8.41 1.87
CA ASP A 238 -5.16 -9.75 2.30
C ASP A 238 -5.32 -9.75 3.82
N THR A 239 -6.56 -9.91 4.29
CA THR A 239 -6.89 -9.82 5.72
C THR A 239 -6.31 -10.96 6.55
N ARG A 240 -5.97 -12.11 5.94
CA ARG A 240 -5.44 -13.29 6.63
C ARG A 240 -4.00 -13.06 7.08
N THR A 241 -3.19 -12.51 6.18
CA THR A 241 -1.75 -12.25 6.39
C THR A 241 -1.46 -10.79 6.74
N MET A 242 -2.42 -9.90 6.52
CA MET A 242 -2.28 -8.44 6.55
C MET A 242 -1.31 -7.89 5.51
N GLU A 243 -1.04 -8.66 4.47
CA GLU A 243 -0.16 -8.28 3.38
C GLU A 243 -0.85 -7.30 2.43
N VAL A 244 -0.15 -6.22 2.07
CA VAL A 244 -0.57 -5.31 1.01
C VAL A 244 -0.23 -5.96 -0.31
N VAL A 245 -1.25 -6.36 -1.07
CA VAL A 245 -1.08 -7.10 -2.33
C VAL A 245 -1.17 -6.19 -3.56
N ALA A 246 -1.78 -5.01 -3.44
CA ALA A 246 -1.72 -3.95 -4.43
C ALA A 246 -1.88 -2.56 -3.79
N HIS A 247 -1.13 -1.58 -4.31
CA HIS A 247 -1.09 -0.20 -3.85
C HIS A 247 -0.99 0.74 -5.05
N VAL A 248 -2.05 1.50 -5.30
CA VAL A 248 -2.13 2.50 -6.35
C VAL A 248 -2.35 3.86 -5.68
N GLY A 249 -1.29 4.68 -5.65
CA GLY A 249 -1.28 5.99 -5.00
C GLY A 249 -1.93 7.10 -5.83
N SER A 250 -2.09 6.92 -7.15
CA SER A 250 -2.70 7.87 -8.07
C SER A 250 -3.15 7.17 -9.35
N ALA A 251 -4.00 7.82 -10.14
CA ALA A 251 -4.55 7.25 -11.37
C ALA A 251 -3.50 6.99 -12.46
N ASN A 252 -2.46 7.83 -12.53
CA ASN A 252 -1.33 7.64 -13.42
C ASN A 252 -0.07 8.24 -12.78
N TYR A 253 0.91 7.40 -12.46
CA TYR A 253 2.15 7.81 -11.81
C TYR A 253 2.97 8.83 -12.63
N PHE A 254 2.89 8.75 -13.97
CA PHE A 254 3.68 9.59 -14.88
C PHE A 254 2.98 10.89 -15.28
N ASP A 255 1.73 11.09 -14.88
CA ASP A 255 0.98 12.29 -15.20
C ASP A 255 1.25 13.40 -14.18
N SER A 256 2.05 14.39 -14.59
CA SER A 256 2.38 15.53 -13.73
C SER A 256 1.19 16.46 -13.47
N SER A 257 0.17 16.48 -14.33
CA SER A 257 -0.98 17.39 -14.20
C SER A 257 -1.84 17.06 -12.98
N ILE A 258 -1.86 15.79 -12.57
CA ILE A 258 -2.57 15.29 -11.38
C ILE A 258 -1.62 15.05 -10.20
N ALA A 259 -0.37 15.52 -10.31
CA ALA A 259 0.72 15.18 -9.40
C ALA A 259 0.85 13.66 -9.18
N GLY A 260 0.93 12.90 -10.27
CA GLY A 260 0.88 11.44 -10.28
C GLY A 260 1.87 10.71 -9.37
N GLN A 261 3.01 11.31 -9.05
CA GLN A 261 3.99 10.72 -8.13
C GLN A 261 3.58 10.85 -6.65
N VAL A 262 2.60 11.69 -6.33
CA VAL A 262 2.07 11.81 -4.97
C VAL A 262 1.27 10.55 -4.63
N ASN A 263 1.61 9.95 -3.50
CA ASN A 263 0.92 8.77 -3.00
C ASN A 263 -0.29 9.16 -2.15
N GLY A 264 -1.46 9.19 -2.79
CA GLY A 264 -2.73 9.55 -2.16
C GLY A 264 -3.18 8.64 -1.02
N ALA A 265 -2.63 7.42 -0.91
CA ALA A 265 -2.96 6.50 0.18
C ALA A 265 -2.40 6.96 1.55
N LEU A 266 -1.34 7.77 1.52
CA LEU A 266 -0.70 8.33 2.71
C LEU A 266 -1.29 9.68 3.14
N ALA A 267 -2.07 10.31 2.26
CA ALA A 267 -2.64 11.62 2.52
C ALA A 267 -3.70 11.54 3.62
N GLN A 268 -3.57 12.40 4.61
CA GLN A 268 -4.55 12.59 5.68
C GLN A 268 -5.74 13.38 5.13
N ARG A 269 -6.93 12.77 5.14
CA ARG A 269 -8.14 13.32 4.53
C ARG A 269 -9.36 13.01 5.38
N SER A 270 -10.41 13.81 5.25
CA SER A 270 -11.67 13.51 5.92
C SER A 270 -12.20 12.15 5.42
N PRO A 271 -12.40 11.16 6.30
CA PRO A 271 -12.90 9.83 5.95
C PRO A 271 -14.41 9.85 5.71
N GLY A 272 -15.07 10.99 5.96
CA GLY A 272 -16.52 11.13 5.94
C GLY A 272 -17.22 10.03 6.76
N SER A 273 -18.29 9.48 6.18
CA SER A 273 -19.09 8.43 6.81
C SER A 273 -18.44 7.04 6.86
N THR A 274 -17.19 6.86 6.44
CA THR A 274 -16.52 5.54 6.51
C THR A 274 -16.21 5.10 7.94
N LEU A 275 -16.28 6.00 8.93
CA LEU A 275 -16.08 5.68 10.36
C LEU A 275 -17.32 5.12 11.06
N LYS A 276 -18.52 5.28 10.48
CA LYS A 276 -19.78 4.83 11.08
C LYS A 276 -19.81 3.35 11.47
N PRO A 277 -19.28 2.40 10.67
CA PRO A 277 -19.24 0.99 11.09
C PRO A 277 -18.60 0.79 12.46
N PHE A 278 -17.59 1.58 12.83
CA PHE A 278 -16.91 1.48 14.12
C PHE A 278 -17.72 2.10 15.25
N VAL A 279 -18.50 3.16 14.99
CA VAL A 279 -19.47 3.70 15.95
C VAL A 279 -20.52 2.64 16.30
N TYR A 280 -21.09 1.99 15.28
CA TYR A 280 -22.07 0.93 15.47
C TYR A 280 -21.44 -0.29 16.15
N GLY A 281 -20.22 -0.67 15.77
CA GLY A 281 -19.47 -1.75 16.42
C GLY A 281 -19.23 -1.49 17.90
N LEU A 282 -18.80 -0.28 18.27
CA LEU A 282 -18.63 0.11 19.68
C LEU A 282 -19.96 0.11 20.44
N ALA A 283 -21.04 0.59 19.83
CA ALA A 283 -22.36 0.57 20.44
C ALA A 283 -22.89 -0.85 20.67
N ILE A 284 -22.66 -1.76 19.72
CA ILE A 284 -22.98 -3.19 19.87
C ILE A 284 -22.13 -3.82 20.99
N ASP A 285 -20.83 -3.51 21.02
CA ASP A 285 -19.91 -4.11 21.98
C ASP A 285 -20.14 -3.64 23.42
N GLN A 286 -20.65 -2.41 23.58
CA GLN A 286 -21.08 -1.81 24.85
C GLN A 286 -22.54 -2.15 25.21
N GLY A 287 -23.24 -2.95 24.39
CA GLY A 287 -24.61 -3.40 24.69
C GLY A 287 -25.70 -2.35 24.50
N LEU A 288 -25.42 -1.27 23.78
CA LEU A 288 -26.36 -0.17 23.54
C LEU A 288 -27.40 -0.53 22.46
N ILE A 289 -27.01 -1.31 21.45
CA ILE A 289 -27.85 -1.68 20.32
C ILE A 289 -27.62 -3.12 19.85
N HIS A 290 -28.56 -3.62 19.06
CA HIS A 290 -28.43 -4.78 18.17
C HIS A 290 -28.94 -4.40 16.76
N PRO A 291 -28.80 -5.25 15.73
CA PRO A 291 -29.09 -4.87 14.34
C PRO A 291 -30.51 -4.37 14.06
N LEU A 292 -31.50 -4.78 14.87
CA LEU A 292 -32.90 -4.34 14.76
C LEU A 292 -33.30 -3.26 15.78
N THR A 293 -32.37 -2.73 16.59
CA THR A 293 -32.70 -1.63 17.52
C THR A 293 -33.22 -0.41 16.76
N LEU A 294 -34.36 0.13 17.20
CA LEU A 294 -34.95 1.31 16.60
C LEU A 294 -34.17 2.58 16.97
N LEU A 295 -33.66 3.29 15.97
CA LEU A 295 -32.96 4.55 16.11
C LEU A 295 -33.82 5.69 15.52
N LYS A 296 -33.73 6.86 16.15
CA LYS A 296 -34.46 8.05 15.70
C LYS A 296 -33.65 8.80 14.64
N ASP A 297 -34.25 8.99 13.47
CA ASP A 297 -33.75 9.91 12.44
C ASP A 297 -34.74 11.09 12.30
N THR A 298 -34.72 11.97 13.30
CA THR A 298 -35.58 13.17 13.43
C THR A 298 -34.70 14.38 13.79
N PRO A 299 -35.18 15.63 13.65
CA PRO A 299 -34.42 16.80 14.11
C PRO A 299 -34.01 16.64 15.58
N MET A 300 -32.71 16.74 15.87
CA MET A 300 -32.13 16.60 17.20
C MET A 300 -30.97 17.57 17.35
N SER A 301 -30.84 18.15 18.56
CA SER A 301 -29.72 19.01 18.93
C SER A 301 -28.88 18.36 20.01
N PHE A 302 -27.56 18.40 19.85
CA PHE A 302 -26.59 17.83 20.78
C PHE A 302 -25.71 18.94 21.37
N GLY A 303 -26.27 19.72 22.30
CA GLY A 303 -25.55 20.83 22.93
C GLY A 303 -25.16 21.93 21.94
N GLY A 304 -26.06 22.26 21.00
CA GLY A 304 -25.83 23.26 19.96
C GLY A 304 -25.20 22.72 18.67
N PHE A 305 -24.94 21.41 18.60
CA PHE A 305 -24.59 20.73 17.35
C PHE A 305 -25.82 20.05 16.75
N ASP A 306 -26.25 20.54 15.59
CA ASP A 306 -27.47 20.09 14.91
C ASP A 306 -27.09 19.35 13.61
N PRO A 307 -26.88 18.01 13.66
CA PRO A 307 -26.46 17.26 12.49
C PRO A 307 -27.58 17.15 11.47
N GLU A 308 -27.29 17.52 10.22
CA GLU A 308 -28.17 17.26 9.08
C GLU A 308 -27.79 15.97 8.36
N ASN A 309 -28.77 15.29 7.76
CA ASN A 309 -28.51 14.20 6.84
C ASN A 309 -28.02 14.72 5.48
N PHE A 310 -27.27 13.89 4.76
CA PHE A 310 -26.73 14.24 3.45
C PHE A 310 -27.80 14.68 2.44
N ASP A 311 -28.96 14.04 2.45
CA ASP A 311 -30.12 14.37 1.59
C ASP A 311 -31.02 15.48 2.16
N LYS A 312 -30.62 16.08 3.29
CA LYS A 312 -31.39 17.08 4.06
C LYS A 312 -32.80 16.65 4.44
N ARG A 313 -33.04 15.34 4.50
CA ARG A 313 -34.34 14.75 4.86
C ARG A 313 -34.20 13.88 6.11
N PHE A 314 -35.25 13.87 6.91
CA PHE A 314 -35.41 12.97 8.04
C PHE A 314 -36.34 11.83 7.62
N SER A 315 -35.87 10.61 7.78
CA SER A 315 -36.63 9.41 7.39
C SER A 315 -37.49 8.86 8.53
N GLY A 316 -37.43 9.47 9.72
CA GLY A 316 -38.12 8.97 10.90
C GLY A 316 -37.46 7.73 11.50
N PRO A 317 -38.15 6.97 12.35
CA PRO A 317 -37.57 5.81 13.01
C PRO A 317 -37.10 4.74 12.01
N GLN A 318 -35.86 4.27 12.15
CA GLN A 318 -35.26 3.20 11.34
C GLN A 318 -34.50 2.23 12.24
N ASN A 319 -34.39 0.97 11.82
CA ASN A 319 -33.53 0.05 12.56
C ASN A 319 -32.04 0.36 12.34
N ALA A 320 -31.19 -0.11 13.26
CA ALA A 320 -29.76 0.14 13.23
C ALA A 320 -29.09 -0.31 11.91
N THR A 321 -29.54 -1.42 11.32
CA THR A 321 -29.02 -1.92 10.03
C THR A 321 -29.32 -0.93 8.92
N GLU A 322 -30.59 -0.52 8.77
CA GLU A 322 -31.03 0.47 7.78
C GLU A 322 -30.34 1.81 7.95
N ALA A 323 -30.20 2.29 9.18
CA ALA A 323 -29.53 3.55 9.48
C ALA A 323 -28.04 3.51 9.09
N LEU A 324 -27.35 2.38 9.30
CA LEU A 324 -25.95 2.20 8.91
C LEU A 324 -25.78 2.13 7.38
N ILE A 325 -26.57 1.30 6.69
CA ILE A 325 -26.44 1.11 5.23
C ILE A 325 -26.92 2.34 4.45
N SER A 326 -27.93 3.04 4.95
CA SER A 326 -28.37 4.34 4.42
C SER A 326 -27.48 5.49 4.88
N SER A 327 -26.48 5.22 5.72
CA SER A 327 -25.48 6.17 6.17
C SER A 327 -26.07 7.42 6.83
N ARG A 328 -27.12 7.27 7.64
CA ARG A 328 -27.81 8.40 8.32
C ARG A 328 -26.89 9.07 9.35
N ASN A 329 -26.89 10.40 9.40
CA ASN A 329 -25.99 11.19 10.26
C ASN A 329 -26.52 11.26 11.70
N VAL A 330 -27.80 11.55 11.88
CA VAL A 330 -28.41 11.74 13.20
C VAL A 330 -28.29 10.49 14.08
N PRO A 331 -28.63 9.27 13.62
CA PRO A 331 -28.43 8.06 14.42
C PRO A 331 -26.96 7.81 14.78
N ALA A 332 -26.02 8.11 13.86
CA ALA A 332 -24.59 7.91 14.12
C ALA A 332 -24.07 8.87 15.18
N VAL A 333 -24.50 10.15 15.14
CA VAL A 333 -24.15 11.16 16.14
C VAL A 333 -24.75 10.80 17.50
N PHE A 334 -26.03 10.38 17.52
CA PHE A 334 -26.69 9.89 18.72
C PHE A 334 -25.91 8.73 19.35
N LEU A 335 -25.59 7.69 18.59
CA LEU A 335 -24.81 6.57 19.13
C LEU A 335 -23.45 7.01 19.65
N THR A 336 -22.76 7.89 18.92
CA THR A 336 -21.46 8.43 19.34
C THR A 336 -21.57 9.16 20.68
N SER A 337 -22.67 9.86 20.94
CA SER A 337 -22.90 10.55 22.21
C SER A 337 -23.17 9.60 23.38
N GLN A 338 -23.53 8.34 23.11
CA GLN A 338 -23.77 7.31 24.13
C GLN A 338 -22.52 6.44 24.40
N LEU A 339 -21.45 6.58 23.62
CA LEU A 339 -20.24 5.77 23.81
C LEU A 339 -19.44 6.27 25.01
N GLU A 340 -19.10 5.37 25.93
CA GLU A 340 -18.33 5.71 27.12
C GLU A 340 -16.97 5.01 27.18
N LYS A 341 -16.94 3.69 26.97
CA LYS A 341 -15.77 2.86 27.26
C LYS A 341 -15.54 1.78 26.19
N PRO A 342 -14.68 2.04 25.19
CA PRO A 342 -14.05 3.32 24.87
C PRO A 342 -15.01 4.26 24.10
N THR A 343 -14.70 5.56 24.12
CA THR A 343 -15.28 6.53 23.17
C THR A 343 -14.71 6.33 21.76
N LEU A 344 -15.33 6.91 20.73
CA LEU A 344 -14.80 6.86 19.36
C LEU A 344 -13.38 7.44 19.26
N TYR A 345 -13.11 8.56 19.94
CA TYR A 345 -11.77 9.15 19.98
C TYR A 345 -10.74 8.17 20.58
N GLN A 346 -11.08 7.56 21.72
CA GLN A 346 -10.20 6.60 22.38
C GLN A 346 -9.95 5.35 21.53
N PHE A 347 -10.99 4.88 20.81
CA PHE A 347 -10.86 3.79 19.84
C PHE A 347 -9.89 4.15 18.70
N LEU A 348 -10.04 5.31 18.08
CA LEU A 348 -9.16 5.76 17.00
C LEU A 348 -7.72 5.94 17.49
N LYS A 349 -7.51 6.59 18.63
CA LYS A 349 -6.20 6.71 19.26
C LYS A 349 -5.59 5.34 19.58
N ALA A 350 -6.40 4.40 20.07
CA ALA A 350 -5.99 3.02 20.35
C ALA A 350 -5.63 2.21 19.10
N SER A 351 -6.14 2.61 17.92
CA SER A 351 -5.79 2.02 16.62
C SER A 351 -4.46 2.51 16.05
N GLY A 352 -3.92 3.58 16.65
CA GLY A 352 -2.74 4.29 16.14
C GLY A 352 -3.06 5.32 15.08
N ALA A 353 -4.32 5.76 14.97
CA ALA A 353 -4.70 6.87 14.09
C ALA A 353 -4.04 8.18 14.57
N THR A 354 -3.56 8.97 13.62
CA THR A 354 -2.91 10.26 13.90
C THR A 354 -3.97 11.34 14.16
N LEU A 355 -4.26 11.60 15.43
CA LEU A 355 -5.19 12.67 15.82
C LEU A 355 -4.40 13.89 16.31
N LEU A 356 -4.51 15.01 15.60
CA LEU A 356 -3.75 16.24 15.85
C LEU A 356 -4.27 17.05 17.04
N HIS A 357 -5.51 16.81 17.46
CA HIS A 357 -6.17 17.60 18.50
C HIS A 357 -6.69 16.74 19.67
N GLU A 358 -7.04 17.42 20.76
CA GLU A 358 -7.66 16.81 21.94
C GLU A 358 -9.11 16.39 21.67
N PRO A 359 -9.68 15.42 22.43
CA PRO A 359 -11.03 14.91 22.19
C PRO A 359 -12.12 16.00 22.09
N LYS A 360 -11.99 17.07 22.90
CA LYS A 360 -12.95 18.19 22.93
C LYS A 360 -13.04 18.94 21.61
N TYR A 361 -11.94 19.03 20.86
CA TYR A 361 -11.90 19.68 19.55
C TYR A 361 -12.77 18.95 18.53
N TYR A 362 -12.63 17.62 18.47
CA TYR A 362 -13.36 16.80 17.50
C TYR A 362 -14.85 16.64 17.85
N GLY A 363 -15.16 16.50 19.14
CA GLY A 363 -16.52 16.31 19.62
C GLY A 363 -17.27 15.18 18.90
N LEU A 364 -18.59 15.37 18.70
CA LEU A 364 -19.44 14.38 18.02
C LEU A 364 -19.25 14.37 16.49
N ALA A 365 -18.69 15.44 15.91
CA ALA A 365 -18.41 15.54 14.47
C ALA A 365 -17.40 14.49 13.99
N LEU A 366 -16.62 13.90 14.91
CA LEU A 366 -15.73 12.78 14.62
C LEU A 366 -16.44 11.61 13.92
N SER A 367 -17.70 11.33 14.30
CA SER A 367 -18.52 10.27 13.70
C SER A 367 -18.93 10.52 12.24
N LEU A 368 -18.84 11.78 11.81
CA LEU A 368 -19.15 12.25 10.46
C LEU A 368 -17.89 12.51 9.62
N GLY A 369 -16.71 12.19 10.17
CA GLY A 369 -15.43 12.40 9.49
C GLY A 369 -14.78 13.75 9.78
N GLY A 370 -15.08 14.36 10.93
CA GLY A 370 -14.44 15.60 11.39
C GLY A 370 -12.97 15.47 11.83
N ALA A 371 -12.30 14.35 11.52
CA ALA A 371 -10.87 14.15 11.69
C ALA A 371 -10.28 13.60 10.40
N GLU A 372 -9.01 13.86 10.15
CA GLU A 372 -8.30 13.37 9.00
C GLU A 372 -7.65 12.01 9.29
N LEU A 373 -7.84 11.05 8.39
CA LEU A 373 -7.20 9.74 8.42
C LEU A 373 -6.65 9.41 7.02
N SER A 374 -5.56 8.65 6.98
CA SER A 374 -5.01 8.08 5.75
C SER A 374 -5.79 6.82 5.31
N MET A 375 -5.68 6.46 4.04
CA MET A 375 -6.27 5.22 3.52
C MET A 375 -5.69 3.98 4.24
N GLU A 376 -4.39 4.00 4.57
CA GLU A 376 -3.73 2.91 5.33
C GLU A 376 -4.32 2.76 6.74
N GLU A 377 -4.63 3.87 7.43
CA GLU A 377 -5.27 3.83 8.74
C GLU A 377 -6.69 3.27 8.65
N ILE A 378 -7.49 3.75 7.69
CA ILE A 378 -8.89 3.31 7.54
C ILE A 378 -8.96 1.84 7.11
N ILE A 379 -8.18 1.41 6.12
CA ILE A 379 -8.25 0.02 5.63
C ILE A 379 -7.86 -0.99 6.72
N ARG A 380 -6.95 -0.62 7.62
CA ARG A 380 -6.59 -1.45 8.78
C ARG A 380 -7.77 -1.66 9.72
N LEU A 381 -8.64 -0.66 9.89
CA LEU A 381 -9.87 -0.81 10.68
C LEU A 381 -10.88 -1.74 10.00
N TYR A 382 -11.00 -1.71 8.67
CA TYR A 382 -11.86 -2.65 7.94
C TYR A 382 -11.29 -4.08 7.98
N ALA A 383 -9.97 -4.24 7.81
CA ALA A 383 -9.31 -5.54 7.97
C ALA A 383 -9.42 -6.08 9.40
N MET A 384 -9.42 -5.21 10.42
CA MET A 384 -9.67 -5.58 11.81
C MET A 384 -11.06 -6.21 11.99
N LEU A 385 -12.11 -5.70 11.33
CA LEU A 385 -13.44 -6.32 11.37
C LEU A 385 -13.39 -7.76 10.85
N ALA A 386 -12.68 -8.00 9.73
CA ALA A 386 -12.48 -9.34 9.18
C ALA A 386 -11.72 -10.27 10.15
N ASN A 387 -10.75 -9.69 10.88
CA ASN A 387 -9.94 -10.37 11.88
C ASN A 387 -10.59 -10.41 13.27
N ARG A 388 -11.92 -10.48 13.33
CA ARG A 388 -12.70 -10.62 14.57
C ARG A 388 -12.41 -9.52 15.60
N GLY A 389 -12.11 -8.31 15.13
CA GLY A 389 -11.82 -7.15 15.99
C GLY A 389 -10.35 -7.03 16.42
N GLU A 390 -9.47 -7.89 15.91
CA GLU A 390 -8.03 -7.84 16.17
C GLU A 390 -7.30 -6.94 15.17
N LEU A 391 -6.75 -5.83 15.67
CA LEU A 391 -6.00 -4.88 14.86
C LEU A 391 -4.56 -5.37 14.71
N ARG A 392 -4.14 -5.47 13.46
CA ARG A 392 -2.81 -5.91 13.04
C ARG A 392 -2.16 -4.84 12.15
N GLN A 393 -0.84 -4.88 12.04
CA GLN A 393 -0.09 -3.98 11.15
C GLN A 393 -0.13 -4.47 9.70
N LEU A 394 -0.08 -3.54 8.75
CA LEU A 394 0.10 -3.89 7.34
C LEU A 394 1.51 -4.42 7.11
N LYS A 395 1.60 -5.48 6.30
CA LYS A 395 2.87 -6.10 5.88
C LYS A 395 3.13 -5.79 4.42
N TRP A 396 4.36 -5.38 4.14
CA TRP A 396 4.80 -5.00 2.79
C TRP A 396 5.86 -5.96 2.22
N THR A 397 6.41 -6.80 3.10
CA THR A 397 7.56 -7.67 2.85
C THR A 397 7.32 -9.05 3.43
N HIS A 398 7.79 -10.08 2.74
CA HIS A 398 7.81 -11.44 3.26
C HIS A 398 9.04 -11.61 4.16
N GLY A 399 8.86 -12.16 5.37
CA GLY A 399 9.95 -12.62 6.24
C GLY A 399 10.84 -11.55 6.90
N ILE A 400 10.89 -10.32 6.38
CA ILE A 400 11.63 -9.19 6.96
C ILE A 400 10.63 -8.15 7.43
N SER A 401 10.15 -8.29 8.67
CA SER A 401 9.48 -7.19 9.35
C SER A 401 10.05 -7.06 10.74
N VAL A 402 10.91 -6.06 10.89
CA VAL A 402 11.43 -5.63 12.19
C VAL A 402 10.27 -5.14 13.08
N ALA A 403 9.25 -4.54 12.46
CA ALA A 403 8.05 -4.08 13.14
C ALA A 403 7.15 -5.26 13.61
N ASP A 404 7.12 -6.38 12.90
CA ASP A 404 6.25 -7.53 13.21
C ASP A 404 6.63 -8.22 14.51
N LYS A 405 7.91 -8.23 14.89
CA LYS A 405 8.34 -8.88 16.14
C LYS A 405 7.92 -8.12 17.40
N LYS A 406 7.58 -6.82 17.30
CA LYS A 406 7.16 -5.98 18.43
C LYS A 406 5.71 -5.52 18.36
N ALA A 407 5.07 -5.52 17.19
CA ALA A 407 3.68 -5.10 17.06
C ALA A 407 2.73 -6.17 17.64
N ARG A 408 2.44 -6.06 18.94
CA ARG A 408 1.38 -6.85 19.58
C ARG A 408 0.04 -6.53 18.89
N SER A 409 -0.60 -7.56 18.36
CA SER A 409 -2.00 -7.48 17.94
C SER A 409 -2.86 -6.96 19.08
N LYS A 410 -3.73 -5.99 18.79
CA LYS A 410 -4.61 -5.40 19.80
C LYS A 410 -6.06 -5.61 19.41
N ARG A 411 -6.83 -6.26 20.27
CA ARG A 411 -8.29 -6.40 20.08
C ARG A 411 -8.97 -5.07 20.46
N LEU A 412 -9.64 -4.44 19.51
CA LEU A 412 -10.36 -3.16 19.73
C LEU A 412 -11.87 -3.32 19.70
N LEU A 413 -12.39 -4.40 19.10
CA LEU A 413 -13.79 -4.80 19.14
C LEU A 413 -13.87 -6.29 19.49
N SER A 414 -14.98 -6.71 20.10
CA SER A 414 -15.25 -8.15 20.23
C SER A 414 -15.43 -8.84 18.86
N PRO A 415 -15.14 -10.16 18.79
CA PRO A 415 -15.47 -10.98 17.63
C PRO A 415 -16.93 -10.85 17.20
N GLU A 416 -17.84 -10.83 18.16
CA GLU A 416 -19.28 -10.76 17.94
C GLU A 416 -19.70 -9.40 17.37
N ALA A 417 -19.23 -8.29 17.95
CA ALA A 417 -19.54 -6.96 17.42
C ALA A 417 -18.98 -6.79 15.99
N SER A 418 -17.79 -7.31 15.73
CA SER A 418 -17.18 -7.29 14.39
C SER A 418 -18.03 -8.07 13.38
N PHE A 419 -18.48 -9.28 13.76
CA PHE A 419 -19.38 -10.09 12.94
C PHE A 419 -20.72 -9.37 12.68
N LEU A 420 -21.38 -8.82 13.71
CA LEU A 420 -22.64 -8.11 13.55
C LEU A 420 -22.51 -6.90 12.62
N VAL A 421 -21.45 -6.10 12.74
CA VAL A 421 -21.20 -4.97 11.83
C VAL A 421 -21.05 -5.45 10.38
N LEU A 422 -20.28 -6.52 10.14
CA LEU A 422 -20.13 -7.07 8.80
C LEU A 422 -21.43 -7.67 8.26
N ASP A 423 -22.23 -8.29 9.12
CA ASP A 423 -23.55 -8.83 8.79
C ASP A 423 -24.54 -7.71 8.42
N MET A 424 -24.45 -6.54 9.06
CA MET A 424 -25.22 -5.35 8.69
C MET A 424 -24.72 -4.78 7.35
N LEU A 425 -23.41 -4.62 7.18
CA LEU A 425 -22.82 -4.03 5.98
C LEU A 425 -23.02 -4.89 4.71
N ARG A 426 -23.05 -6.22 4.83
CA ARG A 426 -23.30 -7.11 3.67
C ARG A 426 -24.73 -7.01 3.12
N GLN A 427 -25.65 -6.40 3.88
CA GLN A 427 -27.02 -6.13 3.43
C GLN A 427 -27.13 -4.84 2.62
N ASN A 428 -26.04 -4.05 2.53
CA ASN A 428 -26.02 -2.83 1.74
C ASN A 428 -26.12 -3.16 0.23
N PRO A 429 -27.20 -2.76 -0.47
CA PRO A 429 -27.45 -3.18 -1.84
C PRO A 429 -26.50 -2.49 -2.83
N ARG A 430 -25.89 -3.28 -3.72
CA ARG A 430 -25.10 -2.77 -4.85
C ARG A 430 -26.03 -2.09 -5.86
N GLU A 431 -25.68 -0.89 -6.34
CA GLU A 431 -26.59 -0.10 -7.18
C GLU A 431 -26.83 -0.69 -8.57
N ASP A 432 -25.80 -1.28 -9.18
CA ASP A 432 -25.93 -1.96 -10.49
C ASP A 432 -26.68 -3.30 -10.41
N GLN A 433 -26.84 -3.88 -9.21
CA GLN A 433 -27.63 -5.10 -8.99
C GLN A 433 -29.13 -4.83 -8.93
N ARG A 434 -29.57 -3.56 -8.88
CA ARG A 434 -31.01 -3.24 -8.94
C ARG A 434 -31.64 -3.60 -10.29
N PHE A 435 -30.84 -3.82 -11.34
CA PHE A 435 -31.31 -4.05 -12.71
C PHE A 435 -31.01 -5.45 -13.27
N VAL A 436 -30.34 -6.34 -12.52
CA VAL A 436 -30.00 -7.69 -13.02
C VAL A 436 -30.98 -8.71 -12.46
N ASP A 437 -32.00 -9.00 -13.26
CA ASP A 437 -33.04 -9.98 -12.96
C ASP A 437 -32.46 -11.41 -12.91
N GLY A 438 -32.79 -12.13 -11.83
CA GLY A 438 -32.87 -13.60 -11.75
C GLY A 438 -31.63 -14.50 -11.91
N LEU A 439 -30.69 -14.24 -12.84
CA LEU A 439 -29.81 -15.31 -13.36
C LEU A 439 -28.30 -15.16 -13.12
N LEU A 440 -27.82 -14.01 -12.65
CA LEU A 440 -26.39 -13.75 -12.39
C LEU A 440 -26.15 -13.18 -10.98
N ARG A 441 -26.88 -13.67 -9.97
CA ARG A 441 -26.56 -13.39 -8.56
C ARG A 441 -25.25 -14.11 -8.20
N ASP A 442 -24.13 -13.45 -8.44
CA ASP A 442 -22.84 -13.86 -7.92
C ASP A 442 -22.92 -13.92 -6.39
N ALA A 443 -22.93 -15.13 -5.84
CA ALA A 443 -23.33 -15.48 -4.48
C ALA A 443 -22.33 -15.05 -3.37
N ARG A 444 -21.28 -14.29 -3.72
CA ARG A 444 -20.25 -13.90 -2.76
C ARG A 444 -20.66 -12.64 -2.01
N PRO A 445 -20.73 -12.69 -0.66
CA PRO A 445 -21.09 -11.53 0.14
C PRO A 445 -19.99 -10.47 0.06
N VAL A 446 -20.42 -9.22 -0.07
CA VAL A 446 -19.54 -8.04 -0.01
C VAL A 446 -20.05 -7.14 1.10
N ALA A 447 -19.23 -6.90 2.12
CA ALA A 447 -19.56 -5.97 3.21
C ALA A 447 -18.85 -4.64 2.94
N TRP A 448 -19.60 -3.56 2.70
CA TRP A 448 -19.01 -2.32 2.20
C TRP A 448 -19.73 -1.06 2.72
N LYS A 449 -18.97 0.04 2.78
CA LYS A 449 -19.42 1.34 3.27
C LYS A 449 -18.80 2.47 2.46
N THR A 450 -19.62 3.46 2.14
CA THR A 450 -19.23 4.71 1.48
C THR A 450 -18.89 5.81 2.49
N GLY A 451 -18.10 6.79 2.05
CA GLY A 451 -17.96 8.07 2.72
C GLY A 451 -17.87 9.21 1.72
N THR A 452 -18.40 10.36 2.12
CA THR A 452 -18.27 11.63 1.41
C THR A 452 -17.85 12.66 2.43
N SER A 453 -16.79 13.40 2.14
CA SER A 453 -16.36 14.52 2.99
C SER A 453 -17.27 15.74 2.79
N HIS A 454 -17.26 16.64 3.77
CA HIS A 454 -17.95 17.91 3.66
C HIS A 454 -17.39 18.73 2.49
N GLY A 455 -18.26 19.39 1.73
CA GLY A 455 -17.87 20.17 0.55
C GLY A 455 -17.43 19.34 -0.65
N PHE A 456 -17.77 18.04 -0.69
CA PHE A 456 -17.54 17.18 -1.86
C PHE A 456 -16.08 17.17 -2.36
N ARG A 457 -15.12 17.00 -1.45
CA ARG A 457 -13.67 16.95 -1.77
C ARG A 457 -13.14 15.53 -1.88
N ASP A 458 -13.78 14.59 -1.18
CA ASP A 458 -13.35 13.21 -1.07
C ASP A 458 -14.54 12.26 -1.18
N ALA A 459 -14.42 11.31 -2.11
CA ALA A 459 -15.35 10.21 -2.28
C ALA A 459 -14.64 8.90 -1.92
N TRP A 460 -15.11 8.23 -0.87
CA TRP A 460 -14.53 6.99 -0.36
C TRP A 460 -15.46 5.80 -0.52
N THR A 461 -14.87 4.63 -0.72
CA THR A 461 -15.52 3.34 -0.45
C THR A 461 -14.52 2.36 0.12
N PHE A 462 -14.88 1.73 1.23
CA PHE A 462 -14.13 0.64 1.82
C PHE A 462 -15.03 -0.58 1.98
N GLY A 463 -14.45 -1.77 1.91
CA GLY A 463 -15.19 -3.00 2.12
C GLY A 463 -14.36 -4.27 2.04
N LEU A 464 -15.04 -5.38 2.27
CA LEU A 464 -14.49 -6.72 2.29
C LEU A 464 -15.13 -7.61 1.21
N VAL A 465 -14.31 -8.37 0.50
CA VAL A 465 -14.72 -9.45 -0.41
C VAL A 465 -13.76 -10.62 -0.30
N GLY A 466 -14.27 -11.82 -0.04
CA GLY A 466 -13.41 -13.00 0.16
C GLY A 466 -12.36 -12.71 1.27
N PRO A 467 -11.06 -12.95 1.03
CA PRO A 467 -10.01 -12.61 1.98
C PRO A 467 -9.55 -11.15 1.92
N TYR A 468 -10.06 -10.31 1.01
CA TYR A 468 -9.51 -8.99 0.75
C TYR A 468 -10.29 -7.86 1.43
N ALA A 469 -9.56 -6.92 2.02
CA ALA A 469 -10.04 -5.57 2.30
C ALA A 469 -9.61 -4.65 1.16
N ILE A 470 -10.54 -3.85 0.65
CA ILE A 470 -10.29 -2.90 -0.45
C ILE A 470 -10.70 -1.51 0.01
N GLY A 471 -9.83 -0.53 -0.22
CA GLY A 471 -10.11 0.89 -0.07
C GLY A 471 -9.97 1.60 -1.41
N VAL A 472 -10.94 2.44 -1.73
CA VAL A 472 -10.94 3.31 -2.92
C VAL A 472 -11.23 4.74 -2.50
N TRP A 473 -10.48 5.66 -3.09
CA TRP A 473 -10.69 7.09 -2.97
C TRP A 473 -10.69 7.75 -4.34
N LEU A 474 -11.56 8.74 -4.52
CA LEU A 474 -11.51 9.68 -5.63
C LEU A 474 -11.59 11.11 -5.08
N GLY A 475 -10.87 12.00 -5.73
CA GLY A 475 -10.80 13.42 -5.39
C GLY A 475 -9.61 14.07 -6.07
N ASN A 476 -9.33 15.31 -5.69
CA ASN A 476 -8.24 16.09 -6.27
C ASN A 476 -7.14 16.32 -5.22
N PHE A 477 -5.88 16.20 -5.62
CA PHE A 477 -4.74 16.38 -4.69
C PHE A 477 -4.55 17.83 -4.23
N ASN A 478 -4.99 18.80 -5.03
CA ASN A 478 -5.06 20.21 -4.62
C ASN A 478 -6.22 20.50 -3.65
N GLY A 479 -7.11 19.52 -3.41
CA GLY A 479 -8.24 19.63 -2.51
C GLY A 479 -9.48 20.26 -3.12
N ASP A 480 -9.52 20.55 -4.43
CA ASP A 480 -10.67 21.18 -5.09
C ASP A 480 -11.96 20.36 -4.90
N GLU A 481 -13.04 21.08 -4.64
CA GLU A 481 -14.38 20.51 -4.55
C GLU A 481 -14.92 20.12 -5.92
N ASN A 482 -15.71 19.05 -5.97
CA ASN A 482 -16.44 18.65 -7.16
C ASN A 482 -17.76 17.99 -6.73
N PRO A 483 -18.93 18.52 -7.14
CA PRO A 483 -20.24 17.95 -6.78
C PRO A 483 -20.43 16.48 -7.15
N ALA A 484 -19.67 15.96 -8.13
CA ALA A 484 -19.69 14.54 -8.51
C ALA A 484 -18.97 13.63 -7.50
N LEU A 485 -18.23 14.17 -6.52
CA LEU A 485 -17.51 13.42 -5.49
C LEU A 485 -18.44 12.91 -4.38
N ILE A 486 -19.47 12.17 -4.79
CA ILE A 486 -20.39 11.45 -3.92
C ILE A 486 -19.92 10.00 -3.85
N GLY A 487 -19.62 9.50 -2.65
CA GLY A 487 -18.96 8.21 -2.45
C GLY A 487 -19.77 7.05 -3.02
N ARG A 488 -21.09 7.14 -2.95
CA ARG A 488 -22.01 6.15 -3.51
C ARG A 488 -22.05 6.17 -5.04
N GLU A 489 -21.94 7.34 -5.65
CA GLU A 489 -22.08 7.51 -7.11
C GLU A 489 -20.76 7.33 -7.86
N ILE A 490 -19.62 7.68 -7.25
CA ILE A 490 -18.33 7.67 -7.93
C ILE A 490 -17.30 6.70 -7.35
N ALA A 491 -17.26 6.50 -6.03
CA ALA A 491 -16.28 5.60 -5.41
C ALA A 491 -16.77 4.15 -5.34
N ALA A 492 -18.05 3.94 -5.05
CA ALA A 492 -18.62 2.60 -4.98
C ALA A 492 -18.53 1.86 -6.32
N PRO A 493 -18.82 2.47 -7.50
CA PRO A 493 -18.69 1.74 -8.77
C PRO A 493 -17.24 1.36 -9.09
N LEU A 494 -16.24 2.21 -8.77
CA LEU A 494 -14.83 1.82 -8.91
C LEU A 494 -14.47 0.68 -7.95
N PHE A 495 -14.90 0.75 -6.69
CA PHE A 495 -14.74 -0.34 -5.73
C PHE A 495 -15.32 -1.65 -6.29
N PHE A 496 -16.54 -1.64 -6.81
CA PHE A 496 -17.16 -2.85 -7.37
C PHE A 496 -16.49 -3.35 -8.66
N ASN A 497 -15.96 -2.46 -9.50
CA ASN A 497 -15.10 -2.86 -10.62
C ASN A 497 -13.84 -3.62 -10.16
N LEU A 498 -13.25 -3.24 -9.02
CA LEU A 498 -12.12 -3.94 -8.42
C LEU A 498 -12.56 -5.27 -7.80
N VAL A 499 -13.67 -5.27 -7.06
CA VAL A 499 -14.28 -6.50 -6.51
C VAL A 499 -14.47 -7.51 -7.63
N ASP A 500 -15.16 -7.15 -8.72
CA ASP A 500 -15.41 -8.07 -9.84
C ASP A 500 -14.14 -8.55 -10.53
N GLY A 501 -13.10 -7.69 -10.63
CA GLY A 501 -11.80 -8.09 -11.14
C GLY A 501 -11.04 -9.08 -10.24
N LEU A 502 -11.17 -8.93 -8.92
CA LEU A 502 -10.54 -9.79 -7.93
C LEU A 502 -11.29 -11.11 -7.72
N LYS A 503 -12.58 -11.17 -8.03
CA LYS A 503 -13.43 -12.36 -7.88
C LYS A 503 -12.96 -13.57 -8.67
N ALA A 504 -12.26 -13.39 -9.79
CA ALA A 504 -11.65 -14.51 -10.52
C ALA A 504 -10.50 -15.18 -9.73
N ARG A 505 -9.97 -14.51 -8.70
CA ARG A 505 -8.81 -14.93 -7.91
C ARG A 505 -9.13 -15.16 -6.43
N ALA A 506 -10.20 -14.57 -5.92
CA ALA A 506 -10.64 -14.76 -4.54
C ALA A 506 -11.25 -16.16 -4.34
N THR A 507 -10.76 -16.90 -3.35
CA THR A 507 -11.42 -18.12 -2.89
C THR A 507 -12.83 -17.78 -2.39
N THR A 508 -13.76 -18.74 -2.47
CA THR A 508 -15.11 -18.62 -1.90
C THR A 508 -15.12 -18.56 -0.37
N GLU A 509 -13.95 -18.73 0.27
CA GLU A 509 -13.82 -18.79 1.71
C GLU A 509 -13.87 -17.39 2.33
N THR A 510 -15.02 -17.05 2.90
CA THR A 510 -15.25 -15.82 3.66
C THR A 510 -15.24 -16.15 5.15
N ALA A 511 -14.06 -16.26 5.76
CA ALA A 511 -13.95 -16.61 7.18
C ALA A 511 -14.69 -15.64 8.13
N TRP A 512 -14.85 -14.37 7.71
CA TRP A 512 -15.48 -13.31 8.48
C TRP A 512 -17.02 -13.33 8.51
N ILE A 513 -17.69 -14.17 7.71
CA ILE A 513 -19.15 -14.42 7.85
C ILE A 513 -19.47 -15.62 8.76
N SER A 514 -18.46 -16.35 9.23
CA SER A 514 -18.68 -17.54 10.04
C SER A 514 -19.02 -17.17 11.48
N THR A 515 -20.11 -17.74 11.99
CA THR A 515 -20.50 -17.65 13.40
C THR A 515 -19.81 -18.69 14.29
N ARG A 516 -18.93 -19.53 13.71
CA ARG A 516 -18.20 -20.54 14.47
C ARG A 516 -17.36 -19.87 15.55
N ASP A 517 -17.45 -20.37 16.77
CA ASP A 517 -16.74 -19.86 17.96
C ASP A 517 -17.15 -18.45 18.39
N LEU A 518 -18.31 -17.96 17.94
CA LEU A 518 -18.89 -16.68 18.39
C LEU A 518 -20.05 -16.94 19.36
N ASN A 519 -20.15 -16.12 20.42
CA ASN A 519 -21.31 -16.13 21.31
C ASN A 519 -22.42 -15.24 20.74
N VAL A 520 -23.02 -15.66 19.62
CA VAL A 520 -24.18 -14.98 19.01
C VAL A 520 -25.37 -15.93 18.89
N LYS A 521 -26.58 -15.40 19.09
CA LYS A 521 -27.83 -16.16 18.95
C LYS A 521 -28.84 -15.35 18.15
N LYS A 522 -29.68 -16.05 17.37
CA LYS A 522 -30.87 -15.43 16.79
C LYS A 522 -31.98 -15.39 17.83
N VAL A 523 -32.62 -14.24 17.97
CA VAL A 523 -33.78 -14.05 18.85
C VAL A 523 -34.90 -13.34 18.09
N ARG A 524 -36.14 -13.61 18.51
CA ARG A 524 -37.33 -12.96 17.96
C ARG A 524 -37.63 -11.66 18.71
N VAL A 525 -37.66 -10.55 17.98
CA VAL A 525 -37.99 -9.21 18.47
C VAL A 525 -39.20 -8.65 17.73
N CYS A 526 -39.80 -7.59 18.24
CA CYS A 526 -40.76 -6.75 17.54
C CYS A 526 -40.08 -6.09 16.33
N ALA A 527 -40.62 -6.29 15.13
CA ALA A 527 -40.07 -5.74 13.89
C ALA A 527 -40.06 -4.20 13.86
N VAL A 528 -40.95 -3.55 14.62
CA VAL A 528 -41.07 -2.09 14.66
C VAL A 528 -40.15 -1.47 15.71
N SER A 529 -40.12 -2.02 16.93
CA SER A 529 -39.38 -1.40 18.03
C SER A 529 -37.99 -1.99 18.27
N GLY A 530 -37.69 -3.17 17.71
CA GLY A 530 -36.46 -3.91 17.99
C GLY A 530 -36.40 -4.51 19.39
N PHE A 531 -37.46 -4.39 20.20
CA PHE A 531 -37.55 -4.92 21.56
C PHE A 531 -38.27 -6.25 21.59
N PHE A 532 -38.17 -7.01 22.66
CA PHE A 532 -38.92 -8.27 22.80
C PHE A 532 -40.43 -8.01 22.67
N PRO A 533 -41.16 -8.83 21.88
CA PRO A 533 -42.59 -8.62 21.68
C PRO A 533 -43.35 -8.79 23.00
N ASN A 534 -44.32 -7.91 23.23
CA ASN A 534 -45.30 -8.06 24.32
C ASN A 534 -46.56 -8.78 23.79
N ALA A 535 -47.56 -8.98 24.65
CA ALA A 535 -48.82 -9.66 24.30
C ALA A 535 -49.59 -9.01 23.12
N HIS A 536 -49.38 -7.72 22.85
CA HIS A 536 -50.06 -6.99 21.79
C HIS A 536 -49.24 -6.90 20.49
N CYS A 537 -47.99 -7.35 20.49
CA CYS A 537 -47.11 -7.30 19.32
C CYS A 537 -47.36 -8.50 18.39
N LYS A 538 -47.94 -8.25 17.22
CA LYS A 538 -48.15 -9.26 16.17
C LYS A 538 -46.99 -9.34 15.16
N HIS A 539 -46.07 -8.38 15.20
CA HIS A 539 -45.01 -8.20 14.20
C HIS A 539 -43.67 -8.70 14.74
N GLY A 540 -43.34 -9.97 14.52
CA GLY A 540 -42.06 -10.55 14.92
C GLY A 540 -41.02 -10.56 13.80
N ALA A 541 -39.76 -10.29 14.12
CA ALA A 541 -38.60 -10.44 13.24
C ALA A 541 -37.44 -11.11 14.00
N GLU A 542 -36.59 -11.84 13.28
CA GLU A 542 -35.36 -12.40 13.86
C GLU A 542 -34.20 -11.41 13.75
N THR A 543 -33.37 -11.33 14.79
CA THR A 543 -32.14 -10.53 14.80
C THR A 543 -31.03 -11.25 15.55
N TRP A 544 -29.78 -10.89 15.27
CA TRP A 544 -28.64 -11.35 16.05
C TRP A 544 -28.56 -10.64 17.41
N PHE A 545 -28.27 -11.42 18.43
CA PHE A 545 -28.03 -11.00 19.80
C PHE A 545 -26.71 -11.56 20.30
N ILE A 546 -26.02 -10.79 21.14
CA ILE A 546 -24.88 -11.22 21.94
C ILE A 546 -25.41 -11.50 23.36
N PRO A 547 -25.54 -12.77 23.79
CA PRO A 547 -26.05 -13.10 25.11
C PRO A 547 -25.25 -12.40 26.22
N GLY A 548 -25.96 -11.76 27.15
CA GLY A 548 -25.34 -11.02 28.26
C GLY A 548 -24.80 -9.62 27.89
N LYS A 549 -24.87 -9.20 26.62
CA LYS A 549 -24.46 -7.86 26.18
C LYS A 549 -25.58 -7.09 25.50
N SER A 550 -26.24 -7.68 24.48
CA SER A 550 -27.26 -6.97 23.71
C SER A 550 -28.43 -6.50 24.60
N PRO A 551 -29.02 -5.33 24.31
CA PRO A 551 -30.00 -4.73 25.21
C PRO A 551 -31.30 -5.54 25.27
N ILE A 552 -31.81 -5.74 26.48
CA ILE A 552 -33.07 -6.46 26.74
C ILE A 552 -34.10 -5.45 27.22
N ALA A 553 -35.10 -5.18 26.38
CA ALA A 553 -36.27 -4.39 26.72
C ALA A 553 -37.52 -4.99 26.06
N THR A 554 -38.69 -4.71 26.61
CA THR A 554 -39.99 -5.12 26.05
C THR A 554 -40.56 -4.04 25.15
N CYS A 555 -41.32 -4.43 24.13
CA CYS A 555 -41.94 -3.52 23.18
C CYS A 555 -42.83 -2.50 23.91
N ASN A 556 -42.57 -1.21 23.66
CA ASN A 556 -43.34 -0.07 24.16
C ASN A 556 -44.13 0.65 23.05
N VAL A 557 -44.04 0.16 21.80
CA VAL A 557 -44.77 0.71 20.65
C VAL A 557 -46.17 0.12 20.54
N HIS A 558 -46.29 -1.21 20.68
CA HIS A 558 -47.59 -1.90 20.66
C HIS A 558 -48.17 -1.90 22.06
N ARG A 559 -49.30 -1.22 22.26
CA ARG A 559 -50.01 -1.16 23.54
C ARG A 559 -51.51 -1.21 23.31
N GLU A 560 -52.23 -1.75 24.28
CA GLU A 560 -53.68 -1.62 24.31
C GLU A 560 -54.06 -0.18 24.66
N ILE A 561 -55.02 0.38 23.91
CA ILE A 561 -55.60 1.69 24.21
C ILE A 561 -57.11 1.48 24.25
N ARG A 562 -57.70 1.69 25.43
CA ARG A 562 -59.15 1.67 25.59
C ARG A 562 -59.74 2.92 24.95
N VAL A 563 -60.79 2.76 24.15
CA VAL A 563 -61.47 3.86 23.44
C VAL A 563 -62.96 3.83 23.76
N ALA A 564 -63.57 5.00 23.91
CA ALA A 564 -64.98 5.13 24.24
C ALA A 564 -65.83 4.67 23.06
N GLN A 565 -66.78 3.78 23.34
CA GLN A 565 -67.70 3.25 22.33
C GLN A 565 -68.66 4.38 21.89
N GLY A 566 -68.58 4.79 20.63
CA GLY A 566 -69.36 5.90 20.06
C GLY A 566 -68.51 7.09 19.59
N SER A 567 -67.64 7.63 20.45
CA SER A 567 -66.80 8.79 20.09
C SER A 567 -65.44 8.41 19.48
N GLY A 568 -64.95 7.20 19.72
CA GLY A 568 -63.62 6.76 19.27
C GLY A 568 -62.45 7.46 19.98
N LEU A 569 -62.75 8.31 20.98
CA LEU A 569 -61.73 8.99 21.77
C LEU A 569 -61.10 8.03 22.78
N ARG A 570 -59.80 8.22 23.07
CA ARG A 570 -59.08 7.46 24.10
C ARG A 570 -59.74 7.70 25.46
N LEU A 571 -60.05 6.61 26.17
CA LEU A 571 -60.50 6.67 27.56
C LEU A 571 -59.31 7.10 28.44
N CYS A 572 -59.53 8.06 29.34
CA CYS A 572 -58.55 8.39 30.37
C CYS A 572 -58.34 7.16 31.25
N GLU A 573 -57.08 6.79 31.49
CA GLU A 573 -56.76 5.77 32.49
C GLU A 573 -57.20 6.30 33.85
N GLU A 574 -58.13 5.62 34.52
CA GLU A 574 -58.38 5.87 35.93
C GLU A 574 -57.07 5.66 36.66
N SER A 575 -56.58 6.74 37.29
CA SER A 575 -55.49 6.69 38.26
C SER A 575 -55.91 5.69 39.34
N THR A 576 -55.40 4.46 39.27
CA THR A 576 -55.40 3.56 40.42
C THR A 576 -54.41 4.14 41.42
N ALA A 577 -54.90 5.04 42.27
CA ALA A 577 -54.30 5.31 43.55
C ALA A 577 -54.47 4.04 44.39
N SER A 578 -53.36 3.37 44.66
CA SER A 578 -53.23 2.34 45.69
C SER A 578 -51.86 2.46 46.33
#